data_AF-X1II92-F1
#
_entry.id   AF-X1II92-F1
#
_cell.length_a   1.000
_cell.length_b   1.000
_cell.length_c   1.000
_cell.angle_alpha   90.00
_cell.angle_beta   90.00
_cell.angle_gamma   90.00
#
_symmetry.space_group_name_H-M   'P 1'
#
loop_
_entity.id
_entity.type
_entity.pdbx_description
1 polymer ?
#
loop_
_entity_poly.entity_id
_entity_poly.type
_entity_poly.pdbx_seq_one_letter_code
_entity_poly.pdbx_strand_id
1 'polypeptide(L)'
;DSCIEQAYEIIQEEAKNKGDFDVNKIKLLKPVEIKKFLDQYVIGQENAKKYLSVAVYNHYKRLIHTNKCNEDVEIEKSNIIFVGETGTGKTLLARTIAKILHVPFTIVDVSLFSSVLMQNAFL
;
A
#
# COMPACT_ATOMS: atom_id res chain seq x y z
N ASP A 1 -42.36 -1.79 8.94
CA ASP A 1 -41.90 -1.65 7.55
C ASP A 1 -40.74 -0.67 7.38
N SER A 2 -40.74 0.51 8.02
CA SER A 2 -39.64 1.49 7.93
C SER A 2 -38.24 0.95 8.33
N CYS A 3 -38.13 0.03 9.30
CA CYS A 3 -36.83 -0.54 9.70
C CYS A 3 -36.21 -1.45 8.63
N ILE A 4 -37.03 -2.07 7.76
CA ILE A 4 -36.56 -2.96 6.69
C ILE A 4 -35.98 -2.14 5.55
N GLU A 5 -36.62 -1.02 5.22
CA GLU A 5 -36.14 -0.07 4.21
C GLU A 5 -34.82 0.58 4.65
N GLN A 6 -34.73 1.04 5.90
CA GLN A 6 -33.50 1.63 6.43
C GLN A 6 -32.34 0.62 6.50
N ALA A 7 -32.61 -0.62 6.91
CA ALA A 7 -31.58 -1.68 6.90
C ALA A 7 -31.11 -1.98 5.47
N TYR A 8 -32.03 -1.94 4.51
CA TYR A 8 -31.71 -2.15 3.09
C TYR A 8 -30.89 -1.00 2.50
N GLU A 9 -31.18 0.25 2.88
CA GLU A 9 -30.39 1.43 2.49
C GLU A 9 -28.96 1.37 3.05
N ILE A 10 -28.78 1.01 4.32
CA ILE A 10 -27.45 0.87 4.93
C ILE A 10 -26.62 -0.20 4.22
N ILE A 11 -27.21 -1.36 3.93
CA ILE A 11 -26.53 -2.45 3.19
C ILE A 11 -26.17 -2.01 1.77
N GLN A 12 -27.03 -1.23 1.11
CA GLN A 12 -26.73 -0.68 -0.22
C GLN A 12 -25.63 0.38 -0.19
N GLU A 13 -25.60 1.23 0.83
CA GLU A 13 -24.51 2.20 1.02
C GLU A 13 -23.19 1.50 1.32
N GLU A 14 -23.16 0.45 2.13
CA GLU A 14 -21.97 -0.36 2.35
C GLU A 14 -21.52 -1.10 1.07
N ALA A 15 -22.47 -1.60 0.26
CA ALA A 15 -22.16 -2.23 -1.02
C ALA A 15 -21.62 -1.23 -2.05
N LYS A 16 -22.10 0.03 -2.04
CA LYS A 16 -21.59 1.13 -2.88
C LYS A 16 -20.27 1.72 -2.34
N ASN A 17 -20.05 1.67 -1.03
CA ASN A 17 -18.84 2.14 -0.33
C ASN A 17 -17.73 1.10 -0.23
N LYS A 18 -17.96 -0.13 -0.71
CA LYS A 18 -16.86 -0.87 -1.35
C LYS A 18 -16.48 -0.07 -2.58
N GLY A 19 -15.68 0.98 -2.37
CA GLY A 19 -14.98 1.69 -3.41
C GLY A 19 -14.19 0.64 -4.15
N ASP A 20 -14.81 0.12 -5.22
CA ASP A 20 -14.27 -0.96 -6.00
C ASP A 20 -12.96 -0.40 -6.54
N PHE A 21 -11.89 -0.83 -5.89
CA PHE A 21 -10.57 -0.31 -6.15
C PHE A 21 -10.24 -0.84 -7.53
N ASP A 22 -10.53 -0.04 -8.56
CA ASP A 22 -10.45 -0.48 -9.95
C ASP A 22 -8.97 -0.65 -10.31
N VAL A 23 -8.45 -1.83 -9.95
CA VAL A 23 -7.06 -2.23 -10.17
C VAL A 23 -6.71 -2.13 -11.66
N ASN A 24 -7.71 -2.19 -12.55
CA ASN A 24 -7.52 -2.07 -14.00
C ASN A 24 -7.22 -0.64 -14.45
N LYS A 25 -7.56 0.39 -13.67
CA LYS A 25 -7.19 1.80 -13.94
C LYS A 25 -5.82 2.18 -13.39
N ILE A 26 -5.18 1.31 -12.61
CA ILE A 26 -3.87 1.60 -12.04
C ILE A 26 -2.83 1.53 -13.16
N LYS A 27 -2.35 2.70 -13.58
CA LYS A 27 -1.20 2.79 -14.48
C LYS A 27 0.03 2.25 -13.75
N LEU A 28 0.49 1.07 -14.15
CA LEU A 28 1.69 0.43 -13.61
C LEU A 28 2.93 1.26 -13.98
N LEU A 29 3.44 2.04 -13.02
CA LEU A 29 4.67 2.82 -13.17
C LEU A 29 5.88 1.90 -13.20
N LYS A 30 6.82 2.14 -14.10
CA LYS A 30 8.06 1.36 -14.16
C LYS A 30 8.94 1.70 -12.94
N PRO A 31 9.78 0.76 -12.44
CA PRO A 31 10.67 1.03 -11.30
C PRO A 31 11.56 2.27 -11.49
N VAL A 32 11.97 2.56 -12.73
CA VAL A 32 12.76 3.76 -13.05
C VAL A 32 11.98 5.04 -12.84
N GLU A 33 10.68 5.05 -13.13
CA GLU A 33 9.80 6.21 -12.94
C GLU A 33 9.53 6.44 -11.46
N ILE A 34 9.29 5.38 -10.70
CA ILE A 34 9.15 5.43 -9.24
C ILE A 34 10.42 5.97 -8.60
N LYS A 35 11.59 5.48 -9.02
CA LYS A 35 12.88 5.99 -8.54
C LYS A 35 13.04 7.48 -8.84
N LYS A 36 12.75 7.91 -10.07
CA LYS A 36 12.83 9.33 -10.48
C LYS A 36 11.91 10.21 -9.64
N PHE A 37 10.73 9.73 -9.28
CA PHE A 37 9.85 10.45 -8.36
C PHE A 37 10.47 10.57 -6.96
N LEU A 38 11.03 9.49 -6.41
CA LEU A 38 11.73 9.52 -5.12
C LEU A 38 12.94 10.45 -5.15
N ASP A 39 13.65 10.54 -6.27
CA ASP A 39 14.81 11.42 -6.46
C ASP A 39 14.46 12.92 -6.28
N GLN A 40 13.20 13.31 -6.49
CA GLN A 40 12.74 14.70 -6.30
C GLN A 40 12.63 15.09 -4.81
N TYR A 41 12.51 14.11 -3.91
CA TYR A 41 12.28 14.36 -2.48
C TYR A 41 13.42 13.85 -1.58
N VAL A 42 14.15 12.82 -2.02
CA VAL A 42 15.20 12.17 -1.24
C VAL A 42 16.51 12.17 -2.00
N ILE A 43 17.46 12.96 -1.48
CA ILE A 43 18.82 13.07 -2.02
C ILE A 43 19.66 11.88 -1.53
N GLY A 44 20.42 11.27 -2.45
CA GLY A 44 21.22 10.08 -2.15
C GLY A 44 20.36 8.83 -1.89
N GLN A 45 20.86 7.90 -1.08
CA GLN A 45 20.14 6.64 -0.74
C GLN A 45 19.76 5.80 -1.98
N GLU A 46 20.64 5.75 -2.98
CA GLU A 46 20.39 5.12 -4.29
C GLU A 46 19.92 3.66 -4.19
N ASN A 47 20.54 2.88 -3.30
CA ASN A 47 20.16 1.49 -3.07
C ASN A 47 18.75 1.38 -2.49
N ALA A 48 18.42 2.17 -1.46
CA ALA A 48 17.10 2.16 -0.85
C ALA A 48 16.00 2.54 -1.85
N LYS A 49 16.22 3.59 -2.66
CA LYS A 49 15.29 3.98 -3.73
C LYS A 49 15.10 2.89 -4.77
N LYS A 50 16.18 2.20 -5.17
CA LYS A 50 16.12 1.07 -6.11
C LYS A 50 15.28 -0.09 -5.56
N TYR A 51 15.56 -0.56 -4.34
CA TYR A 51 14.84 -1.67 -3.74
C TYR A 51 13.37 -1.33 -3.49
N LEU A 52 13.09 -0.12 -2.98
CA LEU A 52 11.72 0.35 -2.79
C LEU A 52 10.94 0.41 -4.11
N SER A 53 11.55 0.92 -5.17
CA SER A 53 10.90 1.00 -6.49
C SER A 53 10.54 -0.38 -7.05
N VAL A 54 11.42 -1.37 -6.88
CA VAL A 54 11.16 -2.75 -7.33
C VAL A 54 10.06 -3.41 -6.50
N ALA A 55 10.11 -3.25 -5.17
CA ALA A 55 9.11 -3.83 -4.28
C ALA A 55 7.71 -3.26 -4.52
N VAL A 56 7.58 -1.94 -4.76
CA VAL A 56 6.31 -1.30 -5.10
C VAL A 56 5.78 -1.77 -6.45
N TYR A 57 6.66 -1.89 -7.45
CA TYR A 57 6.29 -2.43 -8.75
C TYR A 57 5.75 -3.86 -8.63
N ASN A 58 6.44 -4.72 -7.87
CA ASN A 58 6.02 -6.09 -7.61
C ASN A 58 4.71 -6.15 -6.83
N HIS A 59 4.50 -5.25 -5.87
CA HIS A 59 3.24 -5.13 -5.14
C HIS A 59 2.06 -4.88 -6.09
N TYR A 60 2.19 -3.92 -7.01
CA TYR A 60 1.15 -3.68 -8.03
C TYR A 60 0.98 -4.84 -8.99
N LYS A 61 2.07 -5.45 -9.45
CA LYS A 61 2.01 -6.61 -10.33
C LYS A 61 1.22 -7.75 -9.68
N ARG A 62 1.44 -7.99 -8.38
CA ARG A 62 0.71 -8.98 -7.59
C ARG A 62 -0.78 -8.64 -7.50
N LEU A 63 -1.16 -7.41 -7.18
CA LEU A 63 -2.57 -6.98 -7.12
C LEU A 63 -3.30 -7.20 -8.46
N ILE A 64 -2.66 -6.88 -9.59
CA ILE A 64 -3.24 -7.08 -10.93
C ILE A 64 -3.38 -8.57 -11.26
N HIS A 65 -2.39 -9.40 -10.87
CA HIS A 65 -2.44 -10.84 -11.11
C HIS A 65 -3.48 -11.56 -10.25
N THR A 66 -3.66 -11.18 -8.98
CA THR A 66 -4.67 -11.79 -8.11
C THR A 66 -6.10 -11.64 -8.66
N ASN A 67 -6.38 -10.59 -9.44
CA ASN A 67 -7.68 -10.39 -10.08
C ASN A 67 -7.88 -11.18 -11.38
N LYS A 68 -6.81 -11.76 -11.94
CA LYS A 68 -6.88 -12.61 -13.13
C LYS A 68 -6.67 -14.04 -12.67
N CYS A 69 -7.71 -14.88 -12.74
CA CYS A 69 -7.73 -16.29 -12.33
C CYS A 69 -6.78 -17.20 -13.16
N ASN A 70 -5.53 -16.81 -13.37
CA ASN A 70 -4.52 -17.59 -14.06
C ASN A 70 -3.53 -18.08 -12.99
N GLU A 71 -3.65 -19.36 -12.66
CA GLU A 71 -3.03 -20.05 -11.52
C GLU A 71 -1.52 -20.31 -11.66
N ASP A 72 -0.86 -19.82 -12.72
CA ASP A 72 0.48 -20.30 -13.06
C ASP A 72 1.64 -19.51 -12.45
N VAL A 73 1.40 -18.35 -11.82
CA VAL A 73 2.49 -17.50 -11.28
C VAL A 73 2.16 -16.94 -9.90
N GLU A 74 2.70 -17.58 -8.86
CA GLU A 74 2.71 -17.05 -7.49
C GLU A 74 3.77 -15.94 -7.35
N ILE A 75 3.32 -14.72 -7.02
CA ILE A 75 4.21 -13.58 -6.73
C ILE A 75 4.31 -13.42 -5.21
N GLU A 76 5.48 -13.68 -4.64
CA GLU A 76 5.74 -13.52 -3.21
C GLU A 76 5.70 -12.04 -2.75
N LYS A 77 5.37 -11.84 -1.47
CA LYS A 77 5.33 -10.50 -0.86
C LYS A 77 6.76 -9.97 -0.64
N SER A 78 7.08 -8.84 -1.28
CA SER A 78 8.33 -8.11 -1.02
C SER A 78 8.20 -7.23 0.22
N ASN A 79 8.61 -7.73 1.39
CA ASN A 79 8.75 -6.90 2.59
C ASN A 79 10.06 -6.11 2.56
N ILE A 80 10.06 -4.90 3.13
CA ILE A 80 11.23 -4.01 3.15
C ILE A 80 11.49 -3.59 4.59
N ILE A 81 12.75 -3.60 5.00
CA ILE A 81 13.21 -3.02 6.27
C ILE A 81 14.23 -1.93 5.94
N PHE A 82 14.01 -0.73 6.47
CA PHE A 82 14.99 0.36 6.35
C PHE A 82 15.91 0.37 7.58
N VAL A 83 17.21 0.19 7.35
CA VAL A 83 18.24 0.24 8.40
C VAL A 83 19.16 1.43 8.15
N GLY A 84 19.46 2.21 9.19
CA GLY A 84 20.41 3.33 9.12
C GLY A 84 20.20 4.33 10.25
N GLU A 85 21.14 5.26 10.39
CA GLU A 85 21.15 6.32 11.42
C GLU A 85 19.91 7.23 11.36
N THR A 86 19.59 7.88 12.47
CA THR A 86 18.48 8.86 12.53
C THR A 86 18.73 10.03 11.55
N GLY A 87 17.65 10.66 11.05
CA GLY A 87 17.78 11.80 10.14
C GLY A 87 18.14 11.49 8.68
N THR A 88 18.46 10.24 8.32
CA THR A 88 18.86 9.85 6.95
C THR A 88 17.72 9.73 5.93
N GLY A 89 16.50 10.10 6.29
CA GLY A 89 15.36 10.12 5.35
C GLY A 89 14.56 8.82 5.22
N LYS A 90 14.74 7.83 6.11
CA LYS A 90 13.96 6.57 6.12
C LYS A 90 12.44 6.81 6.15
N THR A 91 11.97 7.60 7.11
CA THR A 91 10.54 7.95 7.23
C THR A 91 10.07 8.82 6.06
N LEU A 92 10.96 9.67 5.52
CA LEU A 92 10.65 10.49 4.35
C LEU A 92 10.43 9.63 3.10
N LEU A 93 11.24 8.59 2.88
CA LEU A 93 11.02 7.63 1.79
C LEU A 93 9.63 6.98 1.86
N ALA A 94 9.24 6.50 3.05
CA ALA A 94 7.93 5.88 3.29
C ALA A 94 6.76 6.88 3.06
N ARG A 95 6.91 8.13 3.50
CA ARG A 95 5.90 9.18 3.28
C ARG A 95 5.81 9.62 1.82
N THR A 96 6.94 9.67 1.12
CA THR A 96 6.97 10.07 -0.29
C THR A 96 6.34 9.00 -1.17
N ILE A 97 6.65 7.73 -0.95
CA ILE A 97 6.05 6.64 -1.74
C ILE A 97 4.52 6.57 -1.54
N ALA A 98 4.03 6.86 -0.34
CA ALA A 98 2.60 6.93 -0.05
C ALA A 98 1.84 7.93 -0.94
N LYS A 99 2.49 8.98 -1.46
CA LYS A 99 1.86 9.98 -2.34
C LYS A 99 1.55 9.45 -3.74
N ILE A 100 2.26 8.42 -4.20
CA ILE A 100 2.07 7.80 -5.51
C ILE A 100 1.41 6.43 -5.40
N LEU A 101 1.34 5.89 -4.18
CA LEU A 101 0.58 4.68 -3.91
C LEU A 101 -0.89 5.03 -3.91
N HIS A 102 -1.62 4.52 -4.89
CA HIS A 102 -3.08 4.60 -4.89
C HIS A 102 -3.72 3.64 -3.88
N VAL A 103 -2.97 2.78 -3.20
CA VAL A 103 -3.51 1.81 -2.23
C VAL A 103 -3.55 2.39 -0.80
N PRO A 104 -4.41 1.88 0.10
CA PRO A 104 -4.41 2.27 1.50
C PRO A 104 -3.01 2.14 2.12
N PHE A 105 -2.53 3.21 2.76
CA PHE A 105 -1.21 3.26 3.37
C PHE A 105 -1.31 3.80 4.80
N THR A 106 -0.73 3.08 5.75
CA THR A 106 -0.72 3.44 7.17
C THR A 106 0.72 3.54 7.68
N ILE A 107 0.97 4.52 8.54
CA ILE A 107 2.23 4.68 9.27
C ILE A 107 1.92 4.42 10.73
N VAL A 108 2.57 3.42 11.32
CA VAL A 108 2.38 3.04 12.71
C VAL A 108 3.72 3.12 13.43
N ASP A 109 3.74 3.76 14.59
CA ASP A 109 4.88 3.72 15.49
C ASP A 109 4.80 2.46 16.37
N VAL A 110 5.76 1.56 16.19
CA VAL A 110 5.79 0.27 16.87
C VAL A 110 6.06 0.43 18.37
N SER A 111 6.69 1.53 18.83
CA SER A 111 6.92 1.73 20.27
C SER A 111 5.63 1.88 21.08
N LEU A 112 4.53 2.28 20.41
CA LEU A 112 3.20 2.40 21.01
C LEU A 112 2.45 1.06 21.01
N PHE A 113 2.97 0.05 20.31
CA PHE A 113 2.32 -1.23 20.13
C PHE A 113 2.68 -2.19 21.27
N SER A 114 1.95 -2.09 22.38
CA SER A 114 1.98 -3.09 23.45
C SER A 114 1.07 -4.28 23.08
N SER A 115 1.38 -5.47 23.61
CA SER A 115 0.65 -6.73 23.33
C SER A 115 -0.87 -6.67 23.57
N VAL A 116 -1.36 -5.67 24.31
CA VAL A 116 -2.78 -5.45 24.61
C VAL A 116 -3.56 -4.86 23.42
N LEU A 117 -2.90 -4.14 22.51
CA LEU A 117 -3.55 -3.51 21.35
C LEU A 117 -3.71 -4.44 20.14
N MET A 118 -3.15 -5.66 20.17
CA MET A 118 -3.27 -6.62 19.06
C MET A 118 -4.70 -7.14 18.83
N GLN A 119 -5.59 -7.11 19.85
CA GLN A 119 -6.93 -7.68 19.73
C GLN A 119 -7.96 -6.76 19.06
N ASN A 120 -7.78 -5.44 19.07
CA ASN A 120 -8.77 -4.48 18.57
C ASN A 120 -8.49 -3.92 17.17
N ALA A 121 -7.35 -4.26 16.55
CA ALA A 121 -6.98 -3.75 15.22
C ALA A 121 -7.28 -4.72 14.06
N PHE A 122 -7.81 -5.91 14.36
CA PHE A 122 -8.15 -6.96 13.38
C PHE A 122 -9.64 -7.38 13.41
N LEU A 123 -10.48 -6.69 14.20
CA LEU A 123 -11.94 -6.83 14.18
C LEU A 123 -12.57 -5.65 13.46
#